data_AF-A0A1I6GI98-F1
#
_entry.id   AF-A0A1I6GI98-F1
#
_cell.length_a   1.000
_cell.length_b   1.000
_cell.length_c   1.000
_cell.angle_alpha   90.00
_cell.angle_beta   90.00
_cell.angle_gamma   90.00
#
_symmetry.space_group_name_H-M   'P 1'
#
loop_
_entity.id
_entity.type
_entity.pdbx_description
1 polymer ?
#
loop_
_entity_poly.entity_id
_entity_poly.type
_entity_poly.pdbx_seq_one_letter_code
_entity_poly.pdbx_strand_id
1 'polypeptide(L)'
;MRCTVFLFVFALLSACTAHLPAIDATISEEARKADYPTLNPLPDLIARSEAGSTIEVETEALAARVARLKARARALKGRSIIDGATRLRLLNAVKDKPA
;
A
#
# COMPACT_ATOMS: atom_id res chain seq x y z
N MET A 1 18.56 46.08 -6.78
CA MET A 1 17.39 45.19 -6.57
C MET A 1 17.43 43.93 -7.45
N ARG A 2 17.76 44.03 -8.75
CA ARG A 2 17.85 42.85 -9.64
C ARG A 2 19.01 41.89 -9.28
N CYS A 3 20.19 42.44 -8.94
CA CYS A 3 21.35 41.61 -8.55
C CYS A 3 21.15 40.91 -7.20
N THR A 4 20.44 41.52 -6.26
CA THR A 4 20.13 40.93 -4.95
C THR A 4 19.20 39.73 -5.08
N VAL A 5 18.20 39.79 -5.97
CA VAL A 5 17.34 38.65 -6.27
C VAL A 5 18.13 37.51 -6.91
N PHE A 6 19.05 37.82 -7.83
CA PHE A 6 19.86 36.81 -8.50
C PHE A 6 20.81 36.08 -7.54
N LEU A 7 21.44 36.81 -6.62
CA LEU A 7 22.25 36.23 -5.54
C LEU A 7 21.43 35.34 -4.60
N PHE A 8 20.21 35.76 -4.27
CA PHE A 8 19.33 34.99 -3.40
C PHE A 8 18.90 33.65 -4.05
N VAL A 9 18.58 33.68 -5.35
CA VAL A 9 18.26 32.46 -6.12
C VAL A 9 19.45 31.51 -6.18
N PHE A 10 20.66 32.00 -6.43
CA PHE A 10 21.87 31.16 -6.42
C PHE A 10 22.16 30.54 -5.05
N ALA A 11 21.95 31.29 -3.96
CA ALA A 11 22.10 30.79 -2.61
C ALA A 11 21.09 29.67 -2.28
N LEU A 12 19.83 29.82 -2.71
CA LEU A 12 18.78 28.81 -2.56
C LEU A 12 19.09 27.52 -3.34
N LEU A 13 19.62 27.62 -4.57
CA LEU A 13 19.99 26.44 -5.37
C LEU A 13 21.18 25.67 -4.77
N SER A 14 22.18 26.38 -4.23
CA SER A 14 23.35 25.75 -3.61
C SER A 14 23.01 25.03 -2.30
N ALA A 15 22.03 25.53 -1.53
CA ALA A 15 21.60 24.92 -0.28
C ALA A 15 21.00 23.51 -0.47
N CYS A 16 20.39 23.23 -1.62
CA CYS A 16 19.85 21.90 -1.92
C CYS A 16 20.92 20.83 -2.20
N THR A 17 22.15 21.22 -2.54
CA THR A 17 23.22 20.30 -2.96
C THR A 17 24.43 20.29 -2.02
N ALA A 18 24.65 21.35 -1.23
CA ALA A 18 25.82 21.50 -0.38
C ALA A 18 25.93 20.46 0.76
N HIS A 19 24.81 19.91 1.22
CA HIS A 19 24.75 18.92 2.30
C HIS A 19 24.19 17.56 1.89
N LEU A 20 24.05 17.31 0.58
CA LEU A 20 23.64 15.98 0.12
C LEU A 20 24.83 15.02 0.31
N PRO A 21 24.77 14.06 1.24
CA PRO A 21 25.81 13.06 1.35
C PRO A 21 25.93 12.30 0.03
N ALA A 22 27.13 11.89 -0.35
CA ALA A 22 27.31 11.05 -1.52
C ALA A 22 26.41 9.82 -1.39
N ILE A 23 25.52 9.59 -2.36
CA ILE A 23 24.53 8.52 -2.30
C ILE A 23 25.23 7.17 -2.11
N ASP A 24 26.36 6.99 -2.80
CA ASP A 24 27.17 5.78 -2.74
C ASP A 24 27.86 5.57 -1.38
N ALA A 25 28.02 6.61 -0.56
CA ALA A 25 28.61 6.50 0.77
C ALA A 25 27.70 5.73 1.75
N THR A 26 26.42 5.54 1.41
CA THR A 26 25.48 4.73 2.19
C THR A 26 25.48 3.25 1.80
N ILE A 27 26.17 2.87 0.71
CA ILE A 27 26.22 1.50 0.22
C ILE A 27 27.41 0.78 0.88
N SER A 28 27.09 -0.19 1.75
CA SER A 28 28.10 -0.99 2.43
C SER A 28 28.92 -1.85 1.45
N GLU A 29 30.11 -2.28 1.86
CA GLU A 29 30.96 -3.17 1.05
C GLU A 29 30.30 -4.53 0.82
N GLU A 30 29.52 -5.00 1.79
CA GLU A 30 28.74 -6.24 1.70
C GLU A 30 27.63 -6.11 0.66
N ALA A 31 26.92 -4.97 0.63
CA ALA A 31 25.90 -4.70 -0.38
C ALA A 31 26.51 -4.67 -1.78
N ARG A 32 27.68 -4.05 -1.97
CA ARG A 32 28.38 -4.02 -3.27
C ARG A 32 28.84 -5.41 -3.76
N LYS A 33 29.09 -6.35 -2.86
CA LYS A 33 29.52 -7.71 -3.17
C LYS A 33 28.37 -8.73 -3.11
N ALA A 34 27.15 -8.28 -2.87
CA ALA A 34 26.00 -9.16 -2.81
C ALA A 34 25.75 -9.79 -4.18
N ASP A 35 25.34 -11.06 -4.16
CA ASP A 35 24.96 -11.80 -5.35
C ASP A 35 23.55 -11.34 -5.81
N TYR A 36 23.50 -10.17 -6.44
CA TYR A 36 22.24 -9.64 -6.97
C TYR A 36 21.80 -10.47 -8.19
N PRO A 37 20.50 -10.77 -8.32
CA PRO A 37 19.99 -11.47 -9.48
C PRO A 37 20.21 -10.65 -10.75
N THR A 38 20.44 -11.33 -11.87
CA THR A 38 20.50 -10.69 -13.17
C THR A 38 19.16 -10.04 -13.49
N LEU A 39 19.16 -8.75 -13.80
CA LEU A 39 17.95 -8.03 -14.18
C LEU A 39 17.49 -8.52 -15.55
N ASN A 40 16.26 -9.02 -15.62
CA ASN A 40 15.65 -9.36 -16.90
C ASN A 40 15.19 -8.08 -17.64
N PRO A 41 15.26 -8.04 -18.97
CA PRO A 41 14.74 -6.91 -19.75
C PRO A 41 13.25 -6.67 -19.48
N LEU A 42 12.89 -5.40 -19.25
CA LEU A 42 11.51 -4.99 -18.99
C LEU A 42 10.53 -5.38 -20.11
N PRO A 43 10.87 -5.29 -21.42
CA PRO A 43 9.96 -5.69 -22.50
C PRO A 43 9.51 -7.15 -22.40
N ASP A 44 10.40 -8.06 -21.97
CA ASP A 44 10.09 -9.49 -21.85
C ASP A 44 9.12 -9.75 -20.69
N LEU A 45 9.22 -8.96 -19.62
CA LEU A 45 8.30 -9.05 -18.47
C LEU A 45 6.91 -8.55 -18.84
N ILE A 46 6.83 -7.47 -19.63
CA ILE A 46 5.57 -6.93 -20.13
C ILE A 46 4.89 -7.93 -21.06
N ALA A 47 5.63 -8.47 -22.03
CA ALA A 47 5.12 -9.48 -22.97
C ALA A 47 4.61 -10.75 -22.24
N ARG A 48 5.31 -11.21 -21.18
CA ARG A 48 4.85 -12.33 -20.34
C ARG A 48 3.60 -12.00 -19.54
N SER A 49 3.44 -10.76 -19.09
CA SER A 49 2.23 -10.33 -18.36
C SER A 49 1.01 -10.25 -19.28
N GLU A 50 1.20 -9.84 -20.54
CA GLU A 50 0.17 -9.76 -21.56
C GLU A 50 -0.24 -11.12 -22.12
N ALA A 51 0.68 -12.10 -22.11
CA ALA A 51 0.43 -13.48 -22.52
C ALA A 51 -0.59 -14.23 -21.64
N GLY A 52 -1.10 -13.59 -20.58
CA GLY A 52 -2.11 -14.14 -19.69
C GLY A 52 -1.47 -14.96 -18.57
N SER A 53 -2.05 -14.83 -17.37
CA SER A 53 -1.64 -15.61 -16.22
C SER A 53 -2.10 -17.07 -16.39
N THR A 54 -1.19 -18.04 -16.26
CA THR A 54 -1.52 -19.48 -16.14
C THR A 54 -2.10 -19.83 -14.77
N ILE A 55 -2.31 -18.83 -13.89
CA ILE A 55 -3.09 -19.06 -12.68
C ILE A 55 -4.50 -19.40 -13.14
N GLU A 56 -4.89 -20.67 -13.01
CA GLU A 56 -6.29 -21.09 -13.02
C GLU A 56 -6.98 -20.29 -11.93
N VAL A 57 -7.55 -19.15 -12.32
CA VAL A 57 -8.43 -18.42 -11.43
C VAL A 57 -9.62 -19.36 -11.28
N GLU A 58 -9.76 -20.01 -10.12
CA GLU A 58 -10.96 -20.75 -9.72
C GLU A 58 -12.14 -19.75 -9.55
N THR A 59 -12.48 -19.06 -10.63
CA THR A 59 -13.50 -18.01 -10.70
C THR A 59 -14.83 -18.56 -10.21
N GLU A 60 -15.14 -19.81 -10.55
CA GLU A 60 -16.34 -20.51 -10.10
C GLU A 60 -16.32 -20.78 -8.59
N ALA A 61 -15.22 -21.30 -8.03
CA ALA A 61 -15.11 -21.54 -6.59
C ALA A 61 -15.19 -20.22 -5.80
N LEU A 62 -14.57 -19.16 -6.32
CA LEU A 62 -14.63 -17.83 -5.72
C LEU A 62 -16.05 -17.26 -5.80
N ALA A 63 -16.74 -17.38 -6.94
CA ALA A 63 -18.11 -16.93 -7.11
C ALA A 63 -19.07 -17.67 -6.17
N ALA A 64 -18.92 -18.99 -6.03
CA ALA A 64 -19.69 -19.81 -5.10
C ALA A 64 -19.48 -19.37 -3.64
N ARG A 65 -18.22 -19.08 -3.24
CA ARG A 65 -17.90 -18.56 -1.90
C ARG A 65 -18.55 -17.19 -1.66
N VAL A 66 -18.48 -16.29 -2.65
CA VAL A 66 -19.13 -14.97 -2.57
C VAL A 66 -20.64 -15.11 -2.39
N ALA A 67 -21.29 -15.98 -3.16
CA ALA A 67 -22.72 -16.24 -3.05
C ALA A 67 -23.10 -16.74 -1.65
N ARG A 68 -22.34 -17.71 -1.10
CA ARG A 68 -22.55 -18.25 0.24
C ARG A 68 -22.39 -17.20 1.33
N LEU A 69 -21.37 -16.35 1.24
CA LEU A 69 -21.15 -15.25 2.19
C LEU A 69 -22.30 -14.23 2.15
N LYS A 70 -22.75 -13.84 0.95
CA LYS A 70 -23.90 -12.94 0.79
C LYS A 70 -25.18 -13.54 1.38
N ALA A 71 -25.44 -14.84 1.15
CA ALA A 71 -26.58 -15.53 1.74
C ALA A 71 -26.54 -15.52 3.27
N ARG A 72 -25.38 -15.86 3.86
CA ARG A 72 -25.17 -15.82 5.31
C ARG A 72 -25.37 -14.42 5.88
N ALA A 73 -24.84 -13.38 5.22
CA ALA A 73 -25.01 -12.00 5.65
C ALA A 73 -26.49 -11.56 5.66
N ARG A 74 -27.27 -11.96 4.64
CA ARG A 74 -28.72 -11.70 4.61
C ARG A 74 -29.44 -12.38 5.77
N ALA A 75 -29.11 -13.64 6.04
CA ALA A 75 -29.69 -14.38 7.16
C ALA A 75 -29.37 -13.73 8.52
N LEU A 76 -28.13 -13.24 8.70
CA LEU A 76 -27.73 -12.54 9.92
C LEU A 76 -28.43 -11.18 10.08
N LYS A 77 -28.64 -10.44 8.98
CA LYS A 77 -29.35 -9.14 9.01
C LYS A 77 -30.84 -9.28 9.33
N GLY A 78 -31.48 -10.37 8.93
CA GLY A 78 -32.92 -10.59 9.15
C GLY A 78 -33.30 -11.02 10.57
N ARG A 79 -32.32 -11.23 11.45
CA ARG A 79 -32.55 -11.69 12.84
C ARG A 79 -31.90 -10.73 13.83
N SER A 80 -32.65 -10.28 14.83
CA SER A 80 -32.03 -9.65 16.00
C SER A 80 -31.34 -10.73 16.82
N ILE A 81 -30.00 -10.71 16.86
CA ILE A 81 -29.19 -11.69 17.62
C ILE A 81 -29.14 -11.30 19.10
N ILE A 82 -29.24 -10.01 19.39
CA ILE A 82 -29.26 -9.43 20.73
C ILE A 82 -30.57 -8.68 20.95
N ASP A 83 -31.06 -8.67 22.19
CA ASP A 83 -32.22 -7.87 22.55
C ASP A 83 -31.88 -6.36 22.56
N GLY A 84 -32.93 -5.53 22.57
CA GLY A 84 -32.78 -4.07 22.51
C GLY A 84 -32.02 -3.47 23.68
N ALA A 85 -32.19 -4.01 24.90
CA ALA A 85 -31.52 -3.50 26.10
C ALA A 85 -30.02 -3.82 26.07
N THR A 86 -29.65 -5.04 25.69
CA THR A 86 -28.25 -5.43 25.48
C THR A 86 -27.60 -4.59 24.38
N ARG A 87 -28.32 -4.32 23.29
CA ARG A 87 -27.82 -3.44 22.21
C ARG A 87 -27.53 -2.02 22.69
N LEU A 88 -28.42 -1.43 23.49
CA LEU A 88 -28.23 -0.09 24.05
C LEU A 88 -27.01 -0.04 24.98
N ARG A 89 -26.81 -1.06 25.82
CA ARG A 89 -25.62 -1.15 26.69
C ARG A 89 -24.33 -1.14 25.88
N LEU A 90 -24.26 -1.92 24.81
CA LEU A 90 -23.08 -1.97 23.93
C LEU A 90 -22.81 -0.63 23.23
N LEU A 91 -23.86 0.02 22.73
CA LEU A 91 -23.72 1.32 22.07
C LEU A 91 -23.21 2.41 23.03
N ASN A 92 -23.70 2.41 24.27
CA ASN A 92 -23.22 3.32 25.30
C ASN A 92 -21.76 3.02 25.67
N ALA A 93 -21.41 1.74 25.85
CA ALA A 93 -20.03 1.34 26.14
C ALA A 93 -19.03 1.74 25.03
N VAL A 94 -19.43 1.71 23.76
CA VAL A 94 -18.60 2.20 22.65
C VAL A 94 -18.45 3.72 22.68
N LYS A 95 -19.52 4.45 23.01
CA LYS A 95 -19.51 5.92 23.11
C LYS A 95 -18.62 6.41 24.26
N ASP A 96 -18.60 5.68 25.36
CA ASP A 96 -17.89 6.07 26.58
C ASP A 96 -16.41 5.65 26.58
N LYS A 97 -15.95 4.93 25.53
CA LYS A 97 -14.55 4.54 25.39
C LYS A 97 -13.72 5.76 24.92
N PRO A 98 -12.76 6.26 25.72
CA PRO A 98 -11.84 7.28 25.25
C PRO A 98 -10.96 6.72 24.11
N ALA A 99 -10.67 7.57 23.13
CA ALA A 99 -9.85 7.26 21.95
C ALA A 99 -8.43 6.80 22.31
#